data_AF-A0A382SQC2-F1
#
_entry.id   AF-A0A382SQC2-F1
#
_cell.length_a   1.000
_cell.length_b   1.000
_cell.length_c   1.000
_cell.angle_alpha   90.00
_cell.angle_beta   90.00
_cell.angle_gamma   90.00
#
_symmetry.space_group_name_H-M   'P 1'
#
loop_
_entity.id
_entity.type
_entity.pdbx_description
1 polymer ?
#
loop_
_entity_poly.entity_id
_entity_poly.type
_entity_poly.pdbx_seq_one_letter_code
_entity_poly.pdbx_strand_id
1 'polypeptide(L)'
;MGTSKISLETENIARRLTKALSGDEAVKQLFEAEMGIEQSVVRKLLSEALRSGGDFADLHFEYSTRNSVVMEDGIIKNSAVAVVSGVGIRVVQDDQTGYAYSEDFDLKPMMHAARTAASIASSGDVSLDDAFRFNELVPKNYYPVLETVTEMDLVQKIEMIQRTEAVARDYDQRINRVTVAMMDAINLTQVVTSEGQIMRDTRPMFR
;
A
#
# COMPACT_ATOMS: atom_id res chain seq x y z
N MET A 1 1.78 -25.12 10.55
CA MET A 1 1.43 -24.35 11.77
C MET A 1 2.63 -23.52 12.15
N GLY A 2 2.60 -22.24 11.77
CA GLY A 2 3.62 -21.26 12.07
C GLY A 2 2.96 -19.91 11.90
N THR A 3 2.09 -19.54 12.83
CA THR A 3 1.60 -18.18 12.96
C THR A 3 2.82 -17.31 13.20
N SER A 4 3.28 -16.63 12.14
CA SER A 4 4.23 -15.53 12.26
C SER A 4 3.66 -14.61 13.34
N LYS A 5 4.39 -14.48 14.44
CA LYS A 5 4.08 -13.49 15.47
C LYS A 5 4.36 -12.14 14.84
N ILE A 6 3.36 -11.58 14.18
CA ILE A 6 3.31 -10.16 13.88
C ILE A 6 3.21 -9.49 15.25
N SER A 7 4.35 -9.01 15.73
CA SER A 7 4.46 -8.23 16.96
C SER A 7 3.63 -6.96 16.79
N LEU A 8 3.01 -6.45 17.88
CA LEU A 8 2.40 -5.12 17.93
C LEU A 8 3.37 -4.00 17.47
N GLU A 9 4.68 -4.28 17.42
CA GLU A 9 5.70 -3.38 16.87
C GLU A 9 5.63 -3.25 15.33
N THR A 10 5.19 -4.29 14.62
CA THR A 10 5.04 -4.30 13.16
C THR A 10 3.81 -3.50 12.71
N GLU A 11 2.78 -3.40 13.55
CA GLU A 11 1.52 -2.70 13.24
C GLU A 11 1.65 -1.17 13.13
N ASN A 12 2.80 -0.60 13.50
CA ASN A 12 3.03 0.85 13.49
C ASN A 12 4.18 1.32 12.59
N ILE A 13 4.71 0.47 11.69
CA ILE A 13 5.85 0.88 10.85
C ILE A 13 5.48 2.08 9.97
N ALA A 14 4.34 2.05 9.27
CA ALA A 14 3.87 3.18 8.46
C ALA A 14 3.72 4.45 9.31
N ARG A 15 3.01 4.37 10.45
CA ARG A 15 2.81 5.50 11.38
C ARG A 15 4.13 6.07 11.89
N ARG A 16 5.10 5.22 12.22
CA ARG A 16 6.43 5.64 12.70
C ARG A 16 7.19 6.40 11.61
N LEU A 17 7.18 5.88 10.39
CA LEU A 17 7.92 6.46 9.27
C LEU A 17 7.30 7.79 8.82
N THR A 18 5.97 7.86 8.68
CA THR A 18 5.29 9.06 8.18
C THR A 18 5.31 10.23 9.17
N LYS A 19 5.50 9.97 10.47
CA LYS A 19 5.74 11.01 11.48
C LYS A 19 7.15 11.61 11.43
N ALA A 20 8.13 10.86 10.96
CA ALA A 20 9.54 11.23 11.05
C ALA A 20 10.13 11.72 9.73
N LEU A 21 9.53 11.34 8.60
CA LEU A 21 10.07 11.53 7.26
C LEU A 21 9.05 12.21 6.36
N SER A 22 9.51 12.80 5.25
CA SER A 22 8.61 13.21 4.18
C SER A 22 7.90 11.99 3.56
N GLY A 23 6.78 12.22 2.85
CA GLY A 23 5.99 11.13 2.29
C GLY A 23 6.75 10.23 1.30
N ASP A 24 7.65 10.79 0.48
CA ASP A 24 8.50 9.99 -0.43
C ASP A 24 9.56 9.19 0.35
N GLU A 25 10.23 9.83 1.31
CA GLU A 25 11.26 9.19 2.14
C GLU A 25 10.68 8.07 3.01
N ALA A 26 9.46 8.24 3.53
CA ALA A 26 8.76 7.21 4.30
C ALA A 26 8.49 5.95 3.46
N VAL A 27 8.03 6.13 2.21
CA VAL A 27 7.80 5.02 1.27
C VAL A 27 9.12 4.34 0.92
N LYS A 28 10.15 5.13 0.63
CA LYS A 28 11.49 4.63 0.30
C LYS A 28 12.04 3.77 1.43
N GLN A 29 12.04 4.31 2.65
CA GLN A 29 12.53 3.60 3.83
C GLN A 29 11.73 2.32 4.10
N LEU A 30 10.40 2.38 3.95
CA LEU A 30 9.54 1.20 4.15
C LEU A 30 9.91 0.07 3.19
N PHE A 31 9.91 0.33 1.87
CA PHE A 31 10.13 -0.75 0.92
C PHE A 31 11.60 -1.17 0.84
N GLU A 32 12.55 -0.24 0.79
CA GLU A 32 13.96 -0.57 0.59
C GLU A 32 14.58 -1.19 1.85
N ALA A 33 14.34 -0.59 3.02
CA ALA A 33 15.04 -1.00 4.25
C ALA A 33 14.23 -1.98 5.11
N GLU A 34 12.93 -1.79 5.28
CA GLU A 34 12.11 -2.65 6.14
C GLU A 34 11.63 -3.90 5.41
N MET A 35 11.32 -3.80 4.11
CA MET A 35 10.80 -4.91 3.29
C MET A 35 11.85 -5.53 2.35
N GLY A 36 13.09 -5.02 2.33
CA GLY A 36 14.19 -5.56 1.53
C GLY A 36 14.05 -5.39 0.02
N ILE A 37 13.22 -4.45 -0.44
CA ILE A 37 12.99 -4.13 -1.86
C ILE A 37 14.07 -3.18 -2.37
N GLU A 38 15.32 -3.62 -2.29
CA GLU A 38 16.45 -2.88 -2.85
C GLU A 38 16.39 -2.84 -4.38
N GLN A 39 17.10 -1.89 -5.00
CA GLN A 39 17.22 -1.81 -6.46
C GLN A 39 17.68 -3.12 -7.11
N SER A 40 18.49 -3.92 -6.41
CA SER A 40 18.96 -5.23 -6.86
C SER A 40 17.80 -6.25 -6.99
N VAL A 41 16.83 -6.21 -6.07
CA VAL A 41 15.62 -7.03 -6.07
C VAL A 41 14.68 -6.57 -7.16
N VAL A 42 14.42 -5.27 -7.24
CA VAL A 42 13.60 -4.64 -8.28
C VAL A 42 14.11 -5.00 -9.67
N ARG A 43 15.43 -4.90 -9.91
CA ARG A 43 16.05 -5.27 -11.18
C ARG A 43 15.79 -6.75 -11.51
N LYS A 44 15.98 -7.66 -10.55
CA LYS A 44 15.70 -9.09 -10.75
C LYS A 44 14.24 -9.36 -11.12
N LEU A 45 13.31 -8.68 -10.45
CA LEU A 45 11.87 -8.84 -10.70
C LEU A 45 11.48 -8.34 -12.08
N LEU A 46 11.95 -7.16 -12.50
CA LEU A 46 11.71 -6.65 -13.85
C LEU A 46 12.33 -7.55 -14.93
N SER A 47 13.57 -8.01 -14.72
CA SER A 47 14.21 -8.97 -15.62
C SER A 47 13.42 -10.28 -15.73
N GLU A 48 12.91 -10.80 -14.61
CA GLU A 48 12.07 -12.01 -14.63
C GLU A 48 10.70 -11.74 -15.27
N ALA A 49 10.14 -10.54 -15.13
CA ALA A 49 8.87 -10.18 -15.74
C ALA A 49 8.98 -10.06 -17.27
N LEU A 50 10.12 -9.57 -17.78
CA LEU A 50 10.38 -9.40 -19.22
C LEU A 50 11.05 -10.63 -19.88
N ARG A 51 11.29 -11.69 -19.10
CA ARG A 51 12.05 -12.87 -19.55
C ARG A 51 11.47 -13.56 -20.77
N SER A 52 10.17 -13.43 -21.06
CA SER A 52 9.51 -14.10 -22.19
C SER A 52 9.22 -13.12 -23.33
N GLY A 53 9.72 -11.90 -23.20
CA GLY A 53 9.32 -10.75 -23.98
C GLY A 53 8.45 -9.81 -23.15
N GLY A 54 7.79 -8.88 -23.83
CA GLY A 54 7.05 -7.79 -23.23
C GLY A 54 7.69 -6.47 -23.59
N ASP A 55 6.87 -5.54 -24.06
CA ASP A 55 7.28 -4.19 -24.42
C ASP A 55 7.44 -3.32 -23.17
N PHE A 56 6.73 -3.68 -22.10
CA PHE A 56 6.75 -2.96 -20.84
C PHE A 56 6.43 -3.88 -19.66
N ALA A 57 7.06 -3.60 -18.52
CA ALA A 57 6.67 -4.13 -17.23
C ALA A 57 6.65 -3.05 -16.15
N ASP A 58 5.78 -3.22 -15.15
CA ASP A 58 5.81 -2.45 -13.91
C ASP A 58 5.65 -3.34 -12.67
N LEU A 59 6.21 -2.85 -11.57
CA LEU A 59 6.07 -3.38 -10.23
C LEU A 59 5.33 -2.32 -9.40
N HIS A 60 4.17 -2.67 -8.86
CA HIS A 60 3.38 -1.82 -7.97
C HIS A 60 3.41 -2.38 -6.55
N PHE A 61 4.26 -1.81 -5.70
CA PHE A 61 4.35 -2.16 -4.29
C PHE A 61 3.35 -1.32 -3.48
N GLU A 62 2.64 -1.98 -2.57
CA GLU A 62 1.65 -1.34 -1.70
C GLU A 62 1.82 -1.80 -0.24
N TYR A 63 1.67 -0.86 0.68
CA TYR A 63 1.50 -1.12 2.10
C TYR A 63 0.45 -0.15 2.65
N SER A 64 -0.64 -0.70 3.16
CA SER A 64 -1.77 0.06 3.66
C SER A 64 -2.11 -0.36 5.08
N THR A 65 -2.13 0.60 6.00
CA THR A 65 -2.72 0.42 7.34
C THR A 65 -4.11 1.02 7.32
N ARG A 66 -5.11 0.25 7.73
CA ARG A 66 -6.53 0.63 7.72
C ARG A 66 -7.13 0.42 9.10
N ASN A 67 -7.91 1.40 9.53
CA ASN A 67 -8.66 1.35 10.78
C ASN A 67 -10.14 1.54 10.47
N SER A 68 -11.00 0.86 11.23
CA SER A 68 -12.44 1.09 11.17
C SER A 68 -13.04 0.97 12.56
N VAL A 69 -13.96 1.88 12.88
CA VAL A 69 -14.75 1.86 14.11
C VAL A 69 -16.20 2.13 13.73
N VAL A 70 -17.10 1.26 14.19
CA VAL A 70 -18.53 1.36 13.94
C VAL A 70 -19.27 1.37 15.27
N MET A 71 -20.04 2.43 15.50
CA MET A 71 -20.96 2.58 16.61
C MET A 71 -22.39 2.42 16.12
N GLU A 72 -23.19 1.69 16.88
CA GLU A 72 -24.63 1.62 16.73
C GLU A 72 -25.28 1.77 18.10
N ASP A 73 -26.17 2.74 18.20
CA ASP A 73 -26.94 3.03 19.41
C ASP A 73 -26.10 3.20 20.68
N GLY A 74 -25.06 4.06 20.59
CA GLY A 74 -24.12 4.34 21.68
C GLY A 74 -23.12 3.22 21.96
N ILE A 75 -23.21 2.08 21.28
CA ILE A 75 -22.38 0.91 21.50
C ILE A 75 -21.40 0.74 20.33
N ILE A 76 -20.11 0.61 20.64
CA ILE A 76 -19.12 0.20 19.64
C ILE A 76 -19.43 -1.25 19.23
N LYS A 77 -19.91 -1.44 18.01
CA LYS A 77 -20.23 -2.76 17.45
C LYS A 77 -19.01 -3.44 16.85
N ASN A 78 -18.14 -2.66 16.22
CA ASN A 78 -16.95 -3.19 15.55
C ASN A 78 -15.79 -2.21 15.69
N SER A 79 -14.59 -2.75 15.89
CA SER A 79 -13.32 -2.03 15.80
C SER A 79 -12.29 -2.97 15.17
N ALA A 80 -11.69 -2.56 14.07
CA ALA A 80 -10.72 -3.37 13.34
C ALA A 80 -9.53 -2.55 12.87
N VAL A 81 -8.36 -3.17 12.94
CA VAL A 81 -7.11 -2.71 12.32
C VAL A 81 -6.70 -3.78 11.32
N ALA A 82 -6.33 -3.36 10.11
CA ALA A 82 -5.84 -4.26 9.08
C ALA A 82 -4.61 -3.67 8.42
N VAL A 83 -3.63 -4.53 8.16
CA VAL A 83 -2.50 -4.24 7.29
C VAL A 83 -2.68 -5.03 6.01
N VAL A 84 -2.64 -4.34 4.88
CA VAL A 84 -2.67 -4.93 3.54
C VAL A 84 -1.37 -4.57 2.87
N SER A 85 -0.62 -5.56 2.39
CA SER A 85 0.66 -5.30 1.71
C SER A 85 0.92 -6.32 0.62
N GLY A 86 1.65 -5.91 -0.41
CA GLY A 86 2.06 -6.79 -1.48
C GLY A 86 2.66 -6.07 -2.67
N VAL A 87 2.96 -6.83 -3.72
CA VAL A 87 3.42 -6.35 -5.01
C VAL A 87 2.52 -6.90 -6.12
N GLY A 88 2.03 -6.01 -6.97
CA GLY A 88 1.46 -6.34 -8.28
C GLY A 88 2.54 -6.25 -9.35
N ILE A 89 2.56 -7.21 -10.26
CA ILE A 89 3.52 -7.25 -11.37
C ILE A 89 2.72 -7.34 -12.67
N ARG A 90 2.94 -6.38 -13.55
CA ARG A 90 2.28 -6.30 -14.85
C ARG A 90 3.31 -6.40 -15.97
N VAL A 91 2.97 -7.15 -17.01
CA VAL A 91 3.72 -7.25 -18.26
C VAL A 91 2.76 -6.93 -19.40
N VAL A 92 3.19 -6.09 -20.33
CA VAL A 92 2.42 -5.68 -21.51
C VAL A 92 3.16 -6.12 -22.75
N GLN A 93 2.44 -6.74 -23.69
CA GLN A 93 2.91 -7.10 -25.02
C GLN A 93 1.83 -6.69 -26.01
N ASP A 94 2.10 -5.70 -26.85
CA ASP A 94 1.12 -5.04 -27.72
C ASP A 94 -0.13 -4.63 -26.93
N ASP A 95 -1.29 -5.19 -27.27
CA ASP A 95 -2.58 -4.94 -26.62
C ASP A 95 -2.89 -5.93 -25.48
N GLN A 96 -1.96 -6.84 -25.15
CA GLN A 96 -2.15 -7.89 -24.14
C GLN A 96 -1.49 -7.50 -22.81
N THR A 97 -2.09 -7.95 -21.72
CA THR A 97 -1.58 -7.72 -20.36
C THR A 97 -1.56 -9.01 -19.56
N GLY A 98 -0.39 -9.36 -19.06
CA GLY A 98 -0.17 -10.38 -18.04
C GLY A 98 -0.09 -9.70 -16.68
N TYR A 99 -0.76 -10.26 -15.69
CA TYR A 99 -0.75 -9.72 -14.34
C TYR A 99 -0.70 -10.85 -13.31
N ALA A 100 0.10 -10.65 -12.28
CA ALA A 100 0.13 -11.50 -11.10
C ALA A 100 0.53 -10.66 -9.89
N TYR A 101 0.31 -11.19 -8.69
CA TYR A 101 0.64 -10.49 -7.46
C TYR A 101 1.17 -11.43 -6.39
N SER A 102 1.82 -10.86 -5.38
CA SER A 102 2.25 -11.54 -4.16
C SER A 102 1.92 -10.66 -2.97
N GLU A 103 1.41 -11.27 -1.89
CA GLU A 103 1.21 -10.61 -0.59
C GLU A 103 2.47 -10.72 0.29
N ASP A 104 3.46 -11.48 -0.17
CA ASP A 104 4.73 -11.72 0.50
C ASP A 104 5.87 -11.02 -0.27
N PHE A 105 6.70 -10.27 0.46
CA PHE A 105 7.88 -9.56 -0.05
C PHE A 105 9.15 -10.40 -0.06
N ASP A 106 9.07 -11.69 0.28
CA ASP A 106 10.14 -12.63 0.02
C ASP A 106 10.39 -12.77 -1.50
N LEU A 107 11.67 -12.86 -1.88
CA LEU A 107 12.07 -12.90 -3.29
C LEU A 107 11.41 -14.05 -4.05
N LYS A 108 11.26 -15.23 -3.43
CA LYS A 108 10.73 -16.43 -4.12
C LYS A 108 9.26 -16.26 -4.55
N PRO A 109 8.32 -15.88 -3.67
CA PRO A 109 6.96 -15.51 -4.06
C PRO A 109 6.90 -14.42 -5.14
N MET A 110 7.65 -13.33 -4.98
CA MET A 110 7.66 -12.24 -5.95
C MET A 110 8.15 -12.69 -7.34
N MET A 111 9.22 -13.50 -7.38
CA MET A 111 9.71 -14.08 -8.64
C MET A 111 8.70 -15.05 -9.28
N HIS A 112 7.89 -15.74 -8.47
CA HIS A 112 6.81 -16.57 -9.00
C HIS A 112 5.72 -15.72 -9.64
N ALA A 113 5.31 -14.62 -9.00
CA ALA A 113 4.39 -13.66 -9.60
C ALA A 113 4.96 -13.08 -10.91
N ALA A 114 6.23 -12.68 -10.93
CA ALA A 114 6.88 -12.16 -12.13
C ALA A 114 6.82 -13.16 -13.30
N ARG A 115 7.13 -14.43 -13.06
CA ARG A 115 7.00 -15.51 -14.07
C ARG A 115 5.59 -15.67 -14.60
N THR A 116 4.61 -15.61 -13.70
CA THR A 116 3.21 -15.77 -14.07
C THR A 116 2.76 -14.60 -14.94
N ALA A 117 3.13 -13.37 -14.59
CA ALA A 117 2.85 -12.20 -15.42
C ALA A 117 3.55 -12.28 -16.79
N ALA A 118 4.80 -12.74 -16.83
CA ALA A 118 5.58 -12.92 -18.06
C ALA A 118 4.97 -13.94 -19.05
N SER A 119 4.09 -14.85 -18.59
CA SER A 119 3.51 -15.90 -19.43
C SER A 119 2.59 -15.38 -20.54
N ILE A 120 2.20 -14.10 -20.49
CA ILE A 120 1.46 -13.45 -21.57
C ILE A 120 2.33 -13.25 -22.83
N ALA A 121 3.64 -13.07 -22.65
CA ALA A 121 4.57 -12.79 -23.73
C ALA A 121 5.21 -14.08 -24.23
N SER A 122 5.53 -14.10 -25.53
CA SER A 122 6.22 -15.22 -26.17
C SER A 122 7.15 -14.78 -27.30
N SER A 123 7.59 -13.53 -27.28
CA SER A 123 8.43 -12.90 -28.32
C SER A 123 9.93 -13.19 -28.13
N GLY A 124 10.32 -13.84 -27.03
CA GLY A 124 11.71 -14.23 -26.73
C GLY A 124 12.31 -13.41 -25.59
N ASP A 125 13.49 -13.80 -25.10
CA ASP A 125 14.10 -13.19 -23.92
C ASP A 125 14.46 -11.71 -24.12
N VAL A 126 13.79 -10.83 -23.36
CA VAL A 126 14.17 -9.42 -23.20
C VAL A 126 14.85 -9.27 -21.85
N SER A 127 16.12 -8.86 -21.86
CA SER A 127 16.86 -8.55 -20.63
C SER A 127 17.00 -7.04 -20.49
N LEU A 128 16.95 -6.56 -19.24
CA LEU A 128 17.35 -5.18 -18.95
C LEU A 128 18.84 -5.02 -19.25
N ASP A 129 19.18 -4.01 -20.04
CA ASP A 129 20.57 -3.70 -20.42
C ASP A 129 21.47 -3.45 -19.20
N ASP A 130 22.77 -3.70 -19.34
CA ASP A 130 23.77 -3.40 -18.31
C ASP A 130 23.85 -1.88 -18.00
N ALA A 131 23.49 -1.06 -18.98
CA ALA A 131 23.38 0.38 -18.85
C ALA A 131 22.09 0.84 -18.13
N PHE A 132 21.13 -0.05 -17.88
CA PHE A 132 19.87 0.31 -17.25
C PHE A 132 20.08 0.91 -15.85
N ARG A 133 19.49 2.07 -15.61
CA ARG A 133 19.56 2.81 -14.36
C ARG A 133 18.15 3.21 -13.92
N PHE A 134 17.93 3.17 -12.62
CA PHE A 134 16.72 3.73 -12.05
C PHE A 134 16.86 5.25 -11.92
N ASN A 135 15.80 5.95 -12.28
CA ASN A 135 15.64 7.38 -12.15
C ASN A 135 14.43 7.65 -11.25
N GLU A 136 14.69 8.26 -10.09
CA GLU A 136 13.63 8.65 -9.15
C GLU A 136 12.92 9.89 -9.68
N LEU A 137 11.61 9.77 -9.89
CA LEU A 137 10.72 10.88 -10.23
C LEU A 137 9.89 11.21 -9.00
N VAL A 138 10.05 12.44 -8.49
CA VAL A 138 9.29 12.95 -7.35
C VAL A 138 8.06 13.71 -7.87
N PRO A 139 6.84 13.17 -7.75
CA PRO A 139 5.64 13.86 -8.19
C PRO A 139 5.36 15.09 -7.33
N LYS A 140 4.62 16.06 -7.87
CA LYS A 140 4.11 17.18 -7.09
C LYS A 140 3.15 16.66 -6.01
N ASN A 141 3.32 17.14 -4.77
CA ASN A 141 2.38 16.85 -3.69
C ASN A 141 1.07 17.64 -3.89
N TYR A 142 -0.05 16.94 -4.02
CA TYR A 142 -1.39 17.52 -4.21
C TYR A 142 -2.24 17.57 -2.93
N TYR A 143 -1.82 16.89 -1.87
CA TYR A 143 -2.54 16.77 -0.60
C TYR A 143 -1.54 16.79 0.56
N PRO A 144 -0.89 17.94 0.82
CA PRO A 144 -0.04 18.06 2.00
C PRO A 144 -0.91 17.88 3.25
N VAL A 145 -0.66 16.79 3.99
CA VAL A 145 -1.34 16.51 5.26
C VAL A 145 -0.30 16.64 6.38
N LEU A 146 -0.54 17.57 7.30
CA LEU A 146 0.34 17.81 8.45
C LEU A 146 0.09 16.80 9.58
N GLU A 147 -1.18 16.44 9.78
CA GLU A 147 -1.62 15.47 10.78
C GLU A 147 -2.71 14.61 10.15
N THR A 148 -2.55 13.29 10.19
CA THR A 148 -3.54 12.36 9.67
C THR A 148 -4.43 11.84 10.78
N VAL A 149 -5.70 11.58 10.47
CA VAL A 149 -6.61 10.85 11.36
C VAL A 149 -6.03 9.47 11.71
N THR A 150 -5.29 8.85 10.80
CA THR A 150 -4.60 7.58 11.03
C THR A 150 -3.56 7.64 12.14
N GLU A 151 -2.96 8.80 12.40
CA GLU A 151 -2.02 9.00 13.50
C GLU A 151 -2.67 9.19 14.87
N MET A 152 -3.99 9.40 14.93
CA MET A 152 -4.74 9.50 16.18
C MET A 152 -4.82 8.15 16.88
N ASP A 153 -4.84 8.18 18.21
CA ASP A 153 -5.07 6.97 19.00
C ASP A 153 -6.55 6.55 18.91
N LEU A 154 -6.81 5.25 19.10
CA LEU A 154 -8.17 4.69 19.00
C LEU A 154 -9.18 5.42 19.90
N VAL A 155 -8.77 5.85 21.09
CA VAL A 155 -9.63 6.58 22.04
C VAL A 155 -10.12 7.89 21.43
N GLN A 156 -9.25 8.66 20.80
CA GLN A 156 -9.62 9.94 20.16
C GLN A 156 -10.60 9.71 19.01
N LYS A 157 -10.44 8.61 18.24
CA LYS A 157 -11.37 8.23 17.18
C LYS A 157 -12.75 7.84 17.75
N ILE A 158 -12.77 7.10 18.85
CA ILE A 158 -14.02 6.75 19.55
C ILE A 158 -14.73 8.00 20.06
N GLU A 159 -14.01 8.96 20.64
CA GLU A 159 -14.57 10.23 21.10
C GLU A 159 -15.22 11.03 19.97
N MET A 160 -14.59 11.07 18.79
CA MET A 160 -15.17 11.70 17.60
C MET A 160 -16.50 11.05 17.20
N ILE A 161 -16.54 9.71 17.17
CA ILE A 161 -17.74 8.93 16.82
C ILE A 161 -18.86 9.14 17.84
N GLN A 162 -18.52 9.11 19.14
CA GLN A 162 -19.47 9.37 20.23
C GLN A 162 -20.07 10.76 20.12
N ARG A 163 -19.25 11.78 19.83
CA ARG A 163 -19.72 13.15 19.63
C ARG A 163 -20.66 13.24 18.41
N THR A 164 -20.34 12.58 17.30
CA THR A 164 -21.21 12.55 16.12
C THR A 164 -22.56 11.88 16.41
N GLU A 165 -22.55 10.79 17.17
CA GLU A 165 -23.76 10.05 17.55
C GLU A 165 -24.67 10.90 18.46
N ALA A 166 -24.10 11.54 19.48
CA ALA A 166 -24.82 12.41 20.39
C ALA A 166 -25.48 13.59 19.66
N VAL A 167 -24.74 14.26 18.76
CA VAL A 167 -25.29 15.35 17.94
C VAL A 167 -26.43 14.88 17.06
N ALA A 168 -26.32 13.69 16.47
CA ALA A 168 -27.38 13.12 15.64
C ALA A 168 -28.65 12.83 16.46
N ARG A 169 -28.52 12.27 17.67
CA ARG A 169 -29.67 12.01 18.55
C ARG A 169 -30.34 13.28 19.06
N ASP A 170 -29.55 14.26 19.46
CA ASP A 170 -30.04 15.52 20.03
C ASP A 170 -30.75 16.40 18.99
N TYR A 171 -30.59 16.10 17.70
CA TYR A 171 -31.18 16.88 16.61
C TYR A 171 -32.71 16.82 16.58
N ASP A 172 -33.32 15.63 16.74
CA ASP A 172 -34.77 15.45 16.70
C ASP A 172 -35.21 14.17 17.42
N GLN A 173 -36.25 14.25 18.26
CA GLN A 173 -36.77 13.12 19.05
C GLN A 173 -37.29 11.94 18.20
N ARG A 174 -37.55 12.14 16.91
CA ARG A 174 -37.94 11.06 15.98
C ARG A 174 -36.78 10.14 15.61
N ILE A 175 -35.53 10.56 15.86
CA ILE A 175 -34.34 9.76 15.59
C ILE A 175 -34.22 8.68 16.67
N ASN A 176 -34.60 7.46 16.31
CA ASN A 176 -34.62 6.32 17.21
C ASN A 176 -33.42 5.38 17.04
N ARG A 177 -32.69 5.46 15.92
CA ARG A 177 -31.52 4.65 15.62
C ARG A 177 -30.42 5.50 15.00
N VAL A 178 -29.20 5.35 15.49
CA VAL A 178 -28.03 6.03 14.93
C VAL A 178 -26.89 5.04 14.75
N THR A 179 -26.34 5.02 13.55
CA THR A 179 -25.11 4.31 13.23
C THR A 179 -24.08 5.33 12.75
N VAL A 180 -22.91 5.33 13.39
CA VAL A 180 -21.78 6.15 12.98
C VAL A 180 -20.63 5.21 12.65
N ALA A 181 -20.09 5.34 11.45
CA ALA A 181 -18.94 4.57 11.01
C ALA A 181 -17.81 5.56 10.67
N MET A 182 -16.62 5.24 11.12
CA MET A 182 -15.40 5.97 10.80
C MET A 182 -14.41 4.96 10.23
N MET A 183 -13.80 5.30 9.10
CA MET A 183 -12.73 4.51 8.49
C MET A 183 -11.59 5.44 8.12
N ASP A 184 -10.37 5.05 8.47
CA ASP A 184 -9.18 5.76 8.05
C ASP A 184 -8.13 4.79 7.50
N ALA A 185 -7.30 5.30 6.60
CA ALA A 185 -6.21 4.54 6.02
C ALA A 185 -5.05 5.44 5.66
N ILE A 186 -3.85 4.90 5.77
CA ILE A 186 -2.67 5.43 5.12
C ILE A 186 -2.18 4.38 4.13
N ASN A 187 -1.94 4.78 2.88
CA ASN A 187 -1.44 3.91 1.84
C ASN A 187 -0.10 4.42 1.31
N LEU A 188 0.94 3.60 1.43
CA LEU A 188 2.28 3.87 0.94
C LEU A 188 2.50 3.03 -0.32
N THR A 189 2.76 3.69 -1.45
CA THR A 189 2.89 3.01 -2.75
C THR A 189 4.17 3.39 -3.45
N GLN A 190 4.84 2.39 -4.02
CA GLN A 190 6.01 2.57 -4.89
C GLN A 190 5.75 1.87 -6.23
N VAL A 191 5.92 2.61 -7.32
CA VAL A 191 5.83 2.08 -8.68
C VAL A 191 7.21 2.11 -9.31
N VAL A 192 7.63 0.97 -9.86
CA VAL A 192 8.88 0.88 -10.61
C VAL A 192 8.63 0.30 -11.99
N THR A 193 9.12 0.97 -13.04
CA THR A 193 8.87 0.55 -14.42
C THR A 193 10.12 0.00 -15.10
N SER A 194 9.91 -0.81 -16.13
CA SER A 194 10.94 -1.31 -17.05
C SER A 194 11.63 -0.22 -17.86
N GLU A 195 11.15 1.02 -17.83
CA GLU A 195 11.82 2.20 -18.40
C GLU A 195 12.75 2.88 -17.38
N GLY A 196 12.86 2.34 -16.17
CA GLY A 196 13.72 2.82 -15.11
C GLY A 196 13.09 3.87 -14.20
N GLN A 197 11.80 4.19 -14.36
CA GLN A 197 11.16 5.18 -13.48
C GLN A 197 10.84 4.58 -12.11
N ILE A 198 11.18 5.29 -11.05
CA ILE A 198 10.71 5.01 -9.68
C ILE A 198 9.86 6.18 -9.22
N MET A 199 8.62 5.91 -8.80
CA MET A 199 7.68 6.90 -8.29
C MET A 199 7.11 6.42 -6.96
N ARG A 200 6.97 7.34 -6.00
CA ARG A 200 6.46 7.04 -4.66
C ARG A 200 5.35 7.99 -4.26
N ASP A 201 4.48 7.52 -3.38
CA ASP A 201 3.34 8.30 -2.90
C ASP A 201 2.86 7.81 -1.53
N THR A 202 2.44 8.75 -0.68
CA THR A 202 1.83 8.49 0.62
C THR A 202 0.43 9.10 0.63
N ARG A 203 -0.60 8.25 0.65
CA ARG A 203 -2.00 8.61 0.44
C ARG A 203 -2.81 8.39 1.71
N PRO A 204 -3.01 9.43 2.54
CA PRO A 204 -3.92 9.38 3.67
C PRO A 204 -5.39 9.51 3.20
N MET A 205 -6.30 8.81 3.87
CA MET A 205 -7.74 8.87 3.64
C MET A 205 -8.47 8.71 4.97
N PHE A 206 -9.58 9.44 5.17
CA PHE A 206 -10.56 9.12 6.20
C PHE A 206 -11.98 9.39 5.67
N ARG A 207 -12.98 8.71 6.23
CA ARG A 207 -14.40 8.88 5.92
C ARG A 207 -15.29 8.47 7.08
#